data_AF-A0AAW6QT18-F1
#
_entry.id   AF-A0AAW6QT18-F1
#
_cell.length_a   1.000
_cell.length_b   1.000
_cell.length_c   1.000
_cell.angle_alpha   90.00
_cell.angle_beta   90.00
_cell.angle_gamma   90.00
#
_symmetry.space_group_name_H-M   'P 1'
#
loop_
_entity.id
_entity.type
_entity.pdbx_description
1 polymer ?
#
loop_
_entity_poly.entity_id
_entity_poly.type
_entity_poly.pdbx_seq_one_letter_code
_entity_poly.pdbx_strand_id
1 'polypeptide(L)'
;MRTLQLLGLILTIAGIALGFMMLAPIGNETSNASLGAAGLGIMFLLLPMLGCSALMLIFSSIALFNHEVRKRTYFRGSFWLTLWKCNLVISAGYTSVVIYVAYLWIKTNMSS
;
A
#
# COMPACT_ATOMS: atom_id res chain seq x y z
N MET A 1 9.32 6.68 -13.58
CA MET A 1 9.53 6.83 -12.11
C MET A 1 8.63 7.87 -11.49
N ARG A 2 8.60 9.12 -11.98
CA ARG A 2 7.70 10.18 -11.48
C ARG A 2 6.23 9.74 -11.42
N THR A 3 5.70 9.19 -12.52
CA THR A 3 4.33 8.69 -12.60
C THR A 3 4.04 7.57 -11.59
N LEU A 4 4.97 6.63 -11.42
CA LEU A 4 4.81 5.52 -10.46
C LEU A 4 4.76 6.03 -9.01
N GLN A 5 5.62 6.99 -8.69
CA GLN A 5 5.67 7.60 -7.35
C GLN A 5 4.40 8.41 -7.04
N LEU A 6 3.87 9.16 -8.02
CA LEU A 6 2.62 9.90 -7.84
C LEU A 6 1.40 8.98 -7.81
N LEU A 7 1.27 8.09 -8.79
CA LEU A 7 0.12 7.20 -8.90
C LEU A 7 0.07 6.23 -7.72
N GLY A 8 1.22 5.67 -7.32
CA GLY A 8 1.32 4.84 -6.12
C GLY A 8 0.82 5.57 -4.89
N LEU A 9 1.25 6.83 -4.67
CA LEU A 9 0.80 7.64 -3.54
C LEU A 9 -0.72 7.93 -3.60
N ILE A 10 -1.23 8.32 -4.77
CA ILE A 10 -2.67 8.57 -4.95
C ILE A 10 -3.49 7.32 -4.63
N LEU A 11 -3.05 6.15 -5.13
CA LEU A 11 -3.70 4.87 -4.82
C LEU A 11 -3.59 4.51 -3.33
N THR A 12 -2.48 4.82 -2.67
CA THR A 12 -2.36 4.65 -1.21
C THR A 12 -3.40 5.49 -0.48
N ILE A 13 -3.49 6.79 -0.81
CA ILE A 13 -4.42 7.71 -0.15
C ILE A 13 -5.87 7.29 -0.42
N ALA A 14 -6.21 7.00 -1.68
CA ALA A 14 -7.53 6.52 -2.06
C ALA A 14 -7.88 5.20 -1.37
N GLY A 15 -6.91 4.28 -1.25
CA GLY A 15 -7.10 3.03 -0.53
C GLY A 15 -7.31 3.21 0.96
N ILE A 16 -6.55 4.08 1.63
CA ILE A 16 -6.78 4.38 3.04
C ILE A 16 -8.18 4.99 3.23
N ALA A 17 -8.58 5.95 2.39
CA ALA A 17 -9.89 6.56 2.46
C ALA A 17 -11.02 5.54 2.22
N LEU A 18 -10.89 4.70 1.20
CA LEU A 18 -11.86 3.64 0.90
C LEU A 18 -11.94 2.61 2.02
N GLY A 19 -10.80 2.19 2.56
CA GLY A 19 -10.74 1.27 3.70
C GLY A 19 -11.42 1.86 4.94
N PHE A 20 -11.20 3.14 5.22
CA PHE A 20 -11.92 3.83 6.29
C PHE A 20 -13.43 3.86 6.04
N MET A 21 -13.88 4.22 4.83
CA MET A 21 -15.31 4.25 4.50
C MET A 21 -15.98 2.87 4.59
N MET A 22 -15.25 1.80 4.25
CA MET A 22 -15.76 0.42 4.33
C MET A 22 -15.82 -0.10 5.78
N LEU A 23 -14.85 0.27 6.62
CA LEU A 23 -14.74 -0.23 8.00
C LEU A 23 -15.47 0.63 9.03
N ALA A 24 -15.58 1.94 8.82
CA ALA A 24 -16.26 2.86 9.74
C ALA A 24 -17.71 2.48 10.10
N PRO A 25 -18.55 1.96 9.18
CA PRO A 25 -19.92 1.57 9.52
C PRO A 25 -20.03 0.16 10.15
N ILE A 26 -18.91 -0.55 10.37
CA ILE A 26 -18.91 -1.88 10.99
C ILE A 26 -18.87 -1.75 12.52
N GLY A 27 -19.91 -2.24 13.18
CA GLY A 27 -20.05 -2.27 14.63
C GLY A 27 -20.90 -3.46 15.10
N ASN A 28 -21.25 -3.49 16.39
CA ASN A 28 -21.93 -4.63 17.02
C ASN A 28 -23.33 -4.91 16.44
N GLU A 29 -23.96 -3.91 15.85
CA GLU A 29 -25.30 -3.99 15.24
C GLU A 29 -25.25 -4.29 13.73
N THR A 30 -24.06 -4.47 13.14
CA THR A 30 -23.92 -4.68 11.70
C THR A 30 -24.38 -6.07 11.29
N SER A 31 -25.29 -6.14 10.32
CA SER A 31 -25.80 -7.41 9.80
C SER A 31 -24.70 -8.27 9.17
N ASN A 32 -24.85 -9.60 9.22
CA ASN A 32 -23.93 -10.55 8.56
C ASN A 32 -23.81 -10.30 7.05
N ALA A 33 -24.88 -9.83 6.40
CA ALA A 33 -24.86 -9.49 4.98
C ALA A 33 -23.98 -8.26 4.71
N SER A 34 -24.07 -7.22 5.55
CA SER A 34 -23.24 -6.02 5.45
C SER A 34 -21.76 -6.32 5.76
N LEU A 35 -21.48 -7.17 6.74
CA LEU A 35 -20.15 -7.68 7.03
C LEU A 35 -19.55 -8.43 5.83
N GLY A 36 -20.34 -9.33 5.22
CA GLY A 36 -19.94 -10.06 4.02
C GLY A 36 -19.64 -9.12 2.84
N ALA A 37 -20.49 -8.12 2.60
CA ALA A 37 -20.28 -7.12 1.55
C ALA A 37 -19.00 -6.30 1.78
N ALA A 38 -18.73 -5.87 3.02
CA ALA A 38 -17.50 -5.18 3.37
C ALA A 38 -16.27 -6.07 3.16
N GLY A 39 -16.35 -7.35 3.54
CA GLY A 39 -15.30 -8.34 3.30
C GLY A 39 -15.00 -8.54 1.81
N LEU A 40 -16.03 -8.63 0.96
CA LEU A 40 -15.88 -8.69 -0.50
C LEU A 40 -15.24 -7.42 -1.06
N GLY A 41 -15.67 -6.25 -0.60
CA GLY A 41 -15.07 -4.96 -0.97
C GLY A 41 -13.59 -4.89 -0.59
N ILE A 42 -13.22 -5.38 0.60
CA ILE A 42 -11.83 -5.45 1.03
C ILE A 42 -11.03 -6.38 0.11
N MET A 43 -11.55 -7.58 -0.17
CA MET A 43 -10.83 -8.62 -0.91
C MET A 43 -10.65 -8.28 -2.39
N PHE A 44 -11.68 -7.72 -3.05
CA PHE A 44 -11.69 -7.52 -4.49
C PHE A 44 -11.42 -6.08 -4.94
N LEU A 45 -11.49 -5.10 -4.04
CA LEU A 45 -11.24 -3.70 -4.37
C LEU A 45 -10.08 -3.11 -3.57
N LEU A 46 -10.16 -3.14 -2.24
CA LEU A 46 -9.16 -2.50 -1.39
C LEU A 46 -7.79 -3.18 -1.50
N LEU A 47 -7.77 -4.50 -1.38
CA LEU A 47 -6.54 -5.30 -1.39
C LEU A 47 -5.81 -5.20 -2.74
N PRO A 48 -6.47 -5.35 -3.91
CA PRO A 48 -5.81 -5.15 -5.20
C PRO A 48 -5.31 -3.71 -5.39
N MET A 49 -6.09 -2.71 -4.95
CA MET A 49 -5.68 -1.31 -5.07
C MET A 49 -4.43 -0.99 -4.25
N LEU A 50 -4.41 -1.39 -2.96
CA LEU A 50 -3.25 -1.21 -2.10
C LEU A 50 -2.07 -2.09 -2.53
N GLY A 51 -2.33 -3.29 -3.04
CA GLY A 51 -1.31 -4.18 -3.60
C GLY A 51 -0.62 -3.58 -4.83
N CYS A 52 -1.40 -3.06 -5.78
CA CYS A 52 -0.87 -2.34 -6.94
C CYS A 52 -0.05 -1.12 -6.52
N SER A 53 -0.55 -0.32 -5.57
CA SER A 53 0.19 0.81 -5.00
C SER A 53 1.53 0.35 -4.38
N ALA A 54 1.51 -0.70 -3.57
CA ALA A 54 2.70 -1.23 -2.92
C ALA A 54 3.77 -1.67 -3.94
N LEU A 55 3.38 -2.39 -4.98
CA LEU A 55 4.30 -2.78 -6.05
C LEU A 55 4.90 -1.55 -6.75
N MET A 56 4.07 -0.56 -7.08
CA MET A 56 4.55 0.68 -7.70
C MET A 56 5.54 1.43 -6.80
N LEU A 57 5.21 1.62 -5.53
CA LEU A 57 6.01 2.40 -4.59
C LEU A 57 7.29 1.67 -4.17
N ILE A 58 7.23 0.38 -3.84
CA ILE A 58 8.41 -0.38 -3.40
C ILE A 58 9.45 -0.44 -4.53
N PHE A 59 9.08 -0.93 -5.72
CA PHE A 59 10.05 -1.09 -6.80
C PHE A 59 10.59 0.26 -7.31
N SER A 60 9.73 1.28 -7.44
CA SER A 60 10.21 2.58 -7.88
C SER A 60 11.06 3.28 -6.81
N SER A 61 10.76 3.11 -5.52
CA SER A 61 11.55 3.70 -4.43
C SER A 61 12.92 3.03 -4.31
N ILE A 62 12.99 1.70 -4.47
CA ILE A 62 14.26 0.96 -4.53
C ILE A 62 15.09 1.41 -5.73
N ALA A 63 14.50 1.46 -6.92
CA ALA A 63 15.20 1.87 -8.14
C ALA A 63 15.75 3.32 -8.04
N LEU A 64 15.04 4.20 -7.35
CA LEU A 64 15.43 5.60 -7.15
C LEU A 64 16.60 5.79 -6.17
N PHE A 65 17.05 4.76 -5.43
CA PHE A 65 18.34 4.85 -4.72
C PHE A 65 19.51 5.00 -5.68
N ASN A 66 19.42 4.38 -6.86
CA ASN A 66 20.44 4.49 -7.90
C ASN A 66 20.42 5.89 -8.53
N HIS A 67 21.53 6.60 -8.38
CA HIS A 67 21.69 7.95 -8.92
C HIS A 67 21.54 8.02 -10.44
N GLU A 68 22.01 7.02 -11.17
CA GLU A 68 21.89 6.98 -12.63
C GLU A 68 20.43 6.82 -13.08
N VAL A 69 19.63 6.05 -12.32
CA VAL A 69 18.18 5.95 -12.55
C VAL A 69 17.50 7.30 -12.32
N ARG A 70 17.87 8.03 -11.25
CA ARG A 70 17.35 9.38 -10.99
C ARG A 70 17.68 10.34 -12.12
N LYS A 71 18.92 10.29 -12.64
CA LYS A 71 19.33 11.12 -13.78
C LYS A 71 18.54 10.81 -15.04
N ARG A 72 18.46 9.53 -15.43
CA ARG A 72 17.78 9.08 -16.66
C ARG A 72 16.28 9.34 -16.65
N THR A 73 15.66 9.27 -15.48
CA THR A 73 14.21 9.46 -15.32
C THR A 73 13.82 10.89 -14.98
N TYR A 74 14.78 11.82 -15.08
CA TYR A 74 14.65 13.22 -14.69
C TYR A 74 14.14 13.39 -13.25
N PHE A 75 14.33 12.42 -12.36
CA PHE A 75 13.86 12.48 -10.98
C PHE A 75 14.81 13.34 -10.13
N ARG A 76 14.69 14.66 -10.29
CA ARG A 76 15.55 15.69 -9.70
C ARG A 76 14.71 16.85 -9.17
N GLY A 77 15.24 17.58 -8.20
CA GLY A 77 14.57 18.71 -7.56
C GLY A 77 13.96 18.36 -6.20
N SER A 78 13.79 19.37 -5.36
CA SER A 78 13.36 19.21 -3.96
C SER A 78 12.01 18.48 -3.84
N PHE A 79 11.02 18.88 -4.66
CA PHE A 79 9.70 18.26 -4.67
C PHE A 79 9.75 16.73 -4.89
N TRP A 80 10.43 16.29 -5.94
CA TRP A 80 10.51 14.87 -6.28
C TRP A 80 11.28 14.07 -5.22
N LEU A 81 12.37 14.63 -4.69
CA LEU A 81 13.14 13.98 -3.64
C LEU A 81 12.37 13.88 -2.32
N THR A 82 11.60 14.90 -1.96
CA THR A 82 10.71 14.87 -0.79
C THR A 82 9.59 13.85 -0.98
N LEU A 83 8.94 13.85 -2.14
CA LEU A 83 7.92 12.84 -2.48
C LEU A 83 8.48 11.42 -2.37
N TRP A 84 9.67 11.18 -2.92
CA TRP A 84 10.33 9.88 -2.82
C TRP A 84 10.61 9.47 -1.37
N LYS A 85 11.09 10.39 -0.52
CA LYS A 85 11.29 10.12 0.91
C LYS A 85 9.98 9.74 1.61
N CYS A 86 8.90 10.46 1.35
CA CYS A 86 7.58 10.12 1.90
C CYS A 86 7.12 8.72 1.43
N ASN A 87 7.24 8.45 0.13
CA ASN A 87 6.88 7.17 -0.44
C ASN A 87 7.77 6.02 0.02
N LEU A 88 9.02 6.31 0.41
CA LEU A 88 9.92 5.33 0.99
C LEU A 88 9.46 4.89 2.38
N VAL A 89 8.94 5.82 3.20
CA VAL A 89 8.30 5.49 4.50
C VAL A 89 7.04 4.65 4.28
N ILE A 90 6.18 5.03 3.33
CA ILE A 90 4.98 4.26 2.97
C ILE A 90 5.37 2.85 2.48
N SER A 91 6.41 2.74 1.63
CA SER A 91 6.94 1.46 1.14
C SER A 91 7.41 0.58 2.29
N ALA A 92 8.13 1.15 3.27
CA ALA A 92 8.53 0.42 4.46
C ALA A 92 7.31 -0.10 5.24
N GLY A 93 6.26 0.72 5.39
CA GLY A 93 4.98 0.30 5.97
C GLY A 93 4.36 -0.90 5.25
N TYR A 94 4.27 -0.85 3.91
CA TYR A 94 3.79 -1.99 3.12
C TYR A 94 4.63 -3.25 3.35
N THR A 95 5.96 -3.12 3.32
CA THR A 95 6.87 -4.25 3.57
C THR A 95 6.69 -4.82 4.98
N SER A 96 6.53 -3.98 6.00
CA SER A 96 6.28 -4.42 7.37
C SER A 96 4.98 -5.20 7.50
N VAL A 97 3.89 -4.75 6.86
CA VAL A 97 2.61 -5.47 6.87
C VAL A 97 2.76 -6.85 6.23
N VAL A 98 3.43 -6.95 5.07
CA VAL A 98 3.66 -8.23 4.39
C VAL A 98 4.47 -9.19 5.27
N ILE A 99 5.55 -8.71 5.87
CA ILE A 99 6.38 -9.52 6.79
C ILE A 99 5.56 -9.98 8.00
N TYR A 100 4.74 -9.11 8.57
CA TYR A 100 3.90 -9.43 9.71
C TYR A 100 2.86 -10.52 9.38
N VAL A 101 2.17 -10.40 8.24
CA VAL A 101 1.21 -11.42 7.78
C VAL A 101 1.92 -12.75 7.51
N ALA A 102 3.09 -12.73 6.87
CA ALA A 102 3.90 -13.93 6.65
C ALA A 102 4.31 -14.59 7.98
N TYR A 103 4.74 -13.79 8.96
CA TYR A 103 5.05 -14.27 10.31
C TYR A 103 3.85 -14.94 10.98
N LEU A 104 2.67 -14.32 10.94
CA LEU A 104 1.44 -14.90 11.48
C LEU A 104 1.07 -16.21 10.80
N TRP A 105 1.23 -16.29 9.48
CA TRP A 105 0.97 -17.51 8.72
C TRP A 105 1.93 -18.63 9.14
N ILE A 106 3.23 -18.37 9.22
CA ILE A 106 4.22 -19.34 9.70
C ILE A 106 3.90 -19.79 11.12
N LYS A 107 3.64 -18.85 12.02
CA LYS A 107 3.35 -19.14 13.43
C LYS A 107 2.12 -20.04 13.58
N THR A 108 1.04 -19.72 12.87
CA THR A 108 -0.21 -20.50 12.94
C THR A 108 -0.02 -21.92 12.43
N ASN A 109 0.69 -22.11 11.31
CA ASN A 109 0.94 -23.43 10.73
C ASN A 109 2.01 -24.25 11.47
N MET A 110 2.91 -23.61 12.22
CA MET A 110 3.86 -24.31 13.10
C MET A 110 3.26 -24.66 14.47
N SER A 111 2.14 -24.02 14.85
CA SER A 111 1.42 -24.32 16.09
C SER A 111 0.25 -25.29 15.92
N SER A 112 -0.08 -25.69 14.68
CA SER A 112 -1.07 -26.74 14.37
C SER A 112 -0.38 -28.08 14.15
#